data_AF-A0A8W8MZB1-F1
#
_entry.id   AF-A0A8W8MZB1-F1
#
_cell.length_a   1.000
_cell.length_b   1.000
_cell.length_c   1.000
_cell.angle_alpha   90.00
_cell.angle_beta   90.00
_cell.angle_gamma   90.00
#
_symmetry.space_group_name_H-M   'P 1'
#
loop_
_entity.id
_entity.type
_entity.pdbx_description
1 polymer ?
#
loop_
_entity_poly.entity_id
_entity_poly.type
_entity_poly.pdbx_seq_one_letter_code
_entity_poly.pdbx_strand_id
1 'polypeptide(L)'
;AASNNHSTCIICMDDELTEPVRMKLCKHEFCRECITEYLSQKPACPVCNMVYGEMYGDQPVDGVAKIYKDEDPLPGYTCGTLIIHYEFPHGRQTKDHPNPEEPYRGLSRQGYLPDNKEGRQILRMLKRAFGHRLVFTVGFSRTSGRDNVVTWNDIHHKTRRVGGPEQYGYPDPEYLARVKDELGAKGISED
;
A
#
# COMPACT_ATOMS: atom_id res chain seq x y z
N ALA A 1 15.68 43.62 -9.33
CA ALA A 1 15.93 42.22 -9.68
C ALA A 1 14.58 41.50 -9.66
N ALA A 2 14.02 41.21 -10.83
CA ALA A 2 12.77 40.45 -10.93
C ALA A 2 13.13 38.97 -10.71
N SER A 3 12.59 38.34 -9.66
CA SER A 3 12.74 36.91 -9.44
C SER A 3 11.89 36.18 -10.47
N ASN A 4 12.54 35.66 -11.51
CA ASN A 4 11.93 34.79 -12.51
C ASN A 4 11.56 33.45 -11.84
N ASN A 5 10.35 33.36 -11.27
CA ASN A 5 9.73 32.08 -10.93
C ASN A 5 9.14 31.50 -12.23
N HIS A 6 9.98 30.95 -13.11
CA HIS A 6 9.51 30.11 -14.19
C HIS A 6 9.05 28.78 -13.59
N SER A 7 7.74 28.55 -13.60
CA SER A 7 7.16 27.25 -13.23
C SER A 7 7.45 26.26 -14.36
N THR A 8 8.61 25.60 -14.35
CA THR A 8 8.94 24.53 -15.31
C THR A 8 7.98 23.35 -15.13
N CYS A 9 7.43 22.80 -16.21
CA CYS A 9 6.63 21.58 -16.14
C CYS A 9 7.55 20.36 -16.07
N ILE A 10 7.57 19.61 -14.97
CA ILE A 10 8.47 18.43 -14.84
C ILE A 10 8.08 17.22 -15.70
N ILE A 11 6.96 17.29 -16.43
CA ILE A 11 6.51 16.19 -17.30
C ILE A 11 7.07 16.37 -18.71
N CYS A 12 6.86 17.54 -19.33
CA CYS A 12 7.41 17.86 -20.65
C CYS A 12 8.78 18.56 -20.60
N MET A 13 9.20 19.02 -19.42
CA MET A 13 10.43 19.76 -19.17
C MET A 13 10.48 21.17 -19.81
N ASP A 14 9.34 21.70 -20.22
CA ASP A 14 9.23 23.08 -20.75
C ASP A 14 9.29 24.13 -19.62
N ASP A 15 9.93 25.26 -19.90
CA ASP A 15 10.12 26.39 -18.96
C ASP A 15 8.86 27.26 -18.76
N GLU A 16 7.78 26.94 -19.48
CA GLU A 16 6.48 27.60 -19.37
C GLU A 16 5.35 26.57 -19.27
N LEU A 17 4.39 26.79 -18.35
CA LEU A 17 3.22 25.93 -18.23
C LEU A 17 2.16 26.31 -19.28
N THR A 18 1.84 25.38 -20.18
CA THR A 18 0.69 25.51 -21.08
C THR A 18 -0.59 25.15 -20.35
N GLU A 19 -1.50 26.12 -20.21
CA GLU A 19 -2.77 25.99 -19.49
C GLU A 19 -2.60 25.37 -18.08
N PRO A 20 -1.92 26.06 -17.15
CA PRO A 20 -1.48 25.47 -15.89
C PRO A 20 -2.63 24.89 -15.06
N VAL A 21 -2.43 23.66 -14.58
CA VAL A 21 -3.33 22.98 -13.64
C VAL A 21 -2.61 22.86 -12.29
N ARG A 22 -3.20 23.45 -11.25
CA ARG A 22 -2.72 23.33 -9.87
C ARG A 22 -3.42 22.21 -9.13
N MET A 23 -2.64 21.24 -8.66
CA MET A 23 -3.14 20.07 -7.95
C MET A 23 -3.78 20.45 -6.61
N LYS A 24 -4.98 19.94 -6.31
CA LYS A 24 -5.79 20.40 -5.17
C LYS A 24 -5.16 20.15 -3.79
N LEU A 25 -4.51 19.01 -3.58
CA LEU A 25 -4.00 18.59 -2.27
C LEU A 25 -2.57 19.09 -2.04
N CYS A 26 -1.67 18.89 -3.01
CA CYS A 26 -0.23 19.18 -2.87
C CYS A 26 0.23 20.47 -3.55
N LYS A 27 -0.67 21.16 -4.28
CA LYS A 27 -0.43 22.47 -4.89
C LYS A 27 0.66 22.57 -5.96
N HIS A 28 1.28 21.45 -6.36
CA HIS A 28 2.17 21.37 -7.54
C HIS A 28 1.41 21.71 -8.83
N GLU A 29 2.10 22.29 -9.81
CA GLU A 29 1.54 22.79 -11.07
C GLU A 29 2.17 22.11 -12.27
N PHE A 30 1.38 21.88 -13.32
CA PHE A 30 1.77 21.19 -14.55
C PHE A 30 0.98 21.75 -15.73
N CYS A 31 1.43 21.49 -16.96
CA CYS A 31 0.60 21.71 -18.15
C CYS A 31 -0.66 20.82 -18.10
N ARG A 32 -1.82 21.33 -18.56
CA ARG A 32 -3.10 20.59 -18.49
C ARG A 32 -3.04 19.22 -19.16
N GLU A 33 -2.56 19.18 -20.39
CA GLU A 33 -2.47 17.93 -21.16
C GLU A 33 -1.51 16.95 -20.49
N CYS A 34 -0.33 17.41 -20.08
CA CYS A 34 0.68 16.60 -19.41
C CYS A 34 0.16 15.91 -18.15
N ILE A 35 -0.48 16.66 -17.25
CA ILE A 35 -0.99 16.06 -16.00
C ILE A 35 -2.22 15.19 -16.24
N THR A 36 -3.05 15.52 -17.22
CA THR A 36 -4.23 14.70 -17.57
C THR A 36 -3.81 13.34 -18.10
N GLU A 37 -2.84 13.30 -19.02
CA GLU A 37 -2.30 12.05 -19.56
C GLU A 37 -1.58 11.24 -18.47
N TYR A 38 -0.73 11.89 -17.66
CA TYR A 38 -0.04 11.20 -16.55
C TYR A 38 -1.02 10.57 -15.57
N LEU A 39 -2.05 11.32 -15.14
CA LEU A 39 -3.04 10.83 -14.17
C LEU A 39 -3.90 9.69 -14.70
N SER A 40 -4.05 9.57 -16.04
CA SER A 40 -4.75 8.44 -16.66
C SER A 40 -4.01 7.10 -16.48
N GLN A 41 -2.69 7.15 -16.31
CA GLN A 41 -1.84 5.98 -16.11
C GLN A 41 -1.57 5.74 -14.62
N LYS A 42 -1.28 6.82 -13.88
CA LYS A 42 -0.99 6.78 -12.45
C LYS A 42 -1.69 7.94 -11.76
N PRO A 43 -2.72 7.70 -10.92
CA PRO A 43 -3.50 8.74 -10.28
C PRO A 43 -2.78 9.36 -9.08
N ALA A 44 -1.51 9.75 -9.24
CA ALA A 44 -0.68 10.34 -8.20
C ALA A 44 0.13 11.51 -8.76
N CYS A 45 0.49 12.48 -7.91
CA CYS A 45 1.29 13.62 -8.31
C CYS A 45 2.70 13.17 -8.73
N PRO A 46 3.21 13.58 -9.92
CA PRO A 46 4.55 13.22 -10.38
C PRO A 46 5.69 13.72 -9.46
N VAL A 47 5.46 14.76 -8.66
CA VAL A 47 6.49 15.37 -7.79
C VAL A 47 6.56 14.69 -6.42
N CYS A 48 5.41 14.48 -5.77
CA CYS A 48 5.36 14.04 -4.38
C CYS A 48 4.56 12.76 -4.15
N ASN A 49 4.05 12.13 -5.22
CA ASN A 49 3.27 10.89 -5.17
C ASN A 49 1.96 10.98 -4.38
N MET A 50 1.49 12.19 -4.04
CA MET A 50 0.15 12.42 -3.47
C MET A 50 -0.93 11.85 -4.40
N VAL A 51 -1.80 10.99 -3.88
CA VAL A 51 -2.80 10.26 -4.67
C VAL A 51 -4.07 11.09 -4.89
N TYR A 52 -4.63 11.05 -6.10
CA TYR A 52 -5.81 11.80 -6.55
C TYR A 52 -6.95 10.91 -7.10
N GLY A 53 -6.79 9.59 -7.04
CA GLY A 53 -7.79 8.60 -7.49
C GLY A 53 -7.52 7.23 -6.88
N GLU A 54 -8.25 6.21 -7.31
CA GLU A 54 -8.03 4.86 -6.80
C GLU A 54 -6.76 4.23 -7.38
N MET A 55 -5.85 3.82 -6.51
CA MET A 55 -4.71 3.00 -6.91
C MET A 55 -5.08 1.52 -6.89
N TYR A 56 -4.58 0.79 -7.88
CA TYR A 56 -4.67 -0.66 -7.96
C TYR A 56 -3.27 -1.24 -8.07
N GLY A 57 -3.00 -2.30 -7.30
CA GLY A 57 -1.73 -3.02 -7.35
C GLY A 57 -1.80 -4.27 -8.22
N ASP A 58 -0.73 -5.05 -8.15
CA ASP A 58 -0.49 -6.24 -8.94
C ASP A 58 -0.73 -7.55 -8.18
N GLN A 59 -1.06 -7.51 -6.87
CA GLN A 59 -1.39 -8.70 -6.05
C GLN A 59 -2.20 -9.74 -6.84
N PRO A 60 -1.85 -11.04 -6.79
CA PRO A 60 -2.61 -12.07 -7.52
C PRO A 60 -4.11 -12.10 -7.14
N VAL A 61 -4.97 -12.33 -8.13
CA VAL A 61 -6.44 -12.23 -7.99
C VAL A 61 -7.07 -13.42 -7.29
N ASP A 62 -6.36 -14.53 -7.20
CA ASP A 62 -6.78 -15.79 -6.57
C ASP A 62 -6.48 -15.86 -5.07
N GLY A 63 -5.96 -14.76 -4.49
CA GLY A 63 -5.76 -14.62 -3.07
C GLY A 63 -7.07 -14.49 -2.29
N VAL A 64 -7.10 -15.08 -1.09
CA VAL A 64 -8.21 -14.94 -0.14
C VAL A 64 -7.75 -14.31 1.17
N ALA A 65 -8.62 -13.49 1.77
CA ALA A 65 -8.41 -12.89 3.08
C ALA A 65 -9.58 -13.27 4.01
N LYS A 66 -9.31 -14.08 5.03
CA LYS A 66 -10.31 -14.52 6.03
C LYS A 66 -10.05 -13.83 7.36
N ILE A 67 -11.12 -13.39 8.03
CA ILE A 67 -11.04 -12.70 9.32
C ILE A 67 -11.55 -13.61 10.42
N TYR A 68 -10.77 -13.76 11.47
CA TYR A 68 -11.14 -14.45 12.68
C TYR A 68 -11.03 -13.51 13.88
N LYS A 69 -11.69 -13.90 14.97
CA LYS A 69 -11.62 -13.23 16.26
C LYS A 69 -11.12 -14.20 17.30
N ASP A 70 -10.35 -13.67 18.22
CA ASP A 70 -9.86 -14.35 19.41
C ASP A 70 -10.08 -13.42 20.60
N GLU A 71 -10.48 -13.97 21.74
CA GLU A 71 -10.68 -13.22 22.98
C GLU A 71 -9.35 -12.89 23.66
N ASP A 72 -8.29 -13.65 23.37
CA ASP A 72 -6.97 -13.41 23.94
C ASP A 72 -6.39 -12.07 23.45
N PRO A 73 -5.97 -11.17 24.37
CA PRO A 73 -5.44 -9.87 24.00
C PRO A 73 -4.00 -9.96 23.47
N LEU A 74 -3.65 -9.01 22.61
CA LEU A 74 -2.27 -8.77 22.22
C LEU A 74 -1.52 -8.02 23.34
N PRO A 75 -0.21 -8.28 23.52
CA PRO A 75 0.61 -7.49 24.44
C PRO A 75 0.47 -5.98 24.21
N GLY A 76 0.16 -5.24 25.28
CA GLY A 76 -0.09 -3.79 25.23
C GLY A 76 -1.56 -3.40 25.02
N TYR A 77 -2.47 -4.37 24.90
CA TYR A 77 -3.91 -4.15 24.75
C TYR A 77 -4.71 -4.98 25.77
N THR A 78 -5.94 -4.54 26.06
CA THR A 78 -6.87 -5.22 26.98
C THR A 78 -8.11 -5.77 26.28
N CYS A 79 -8.21 -5.58 24.97
CA CYS A 79 -9.26 -6.12 24.09
C CYS A 79 -8.78 -7.39 23.39
N GLY A 80 -9.70 -8.18 22.84
CA GLY A 80 -9.37 -9.34 22.01
C GLY A 80 -8.57 -8.99 20.75
N THR A 81 -8.37 -10.00 19.90
CA THR A 81 -7.51 -9.95 18.71
C THR A 81 -8.31 -10.25 17.44
N LEU A 82 -8.13 -9.41 16.42
CA LEU A 82 -8.50 -9.67 15.04
C LEU A 82 -7.34 -10.38 14.34
N ILE A 83 -7.63 -11.53 13.74
CA ILE A 83 -6.65 -12.31 12.97
C ILE A 83 -7.06 -12.24 11.50
N ILE A 84 -6.15 -11.75 10.66
CA ILE A 84 -6.31 -11.74 9.21
C ILE A 84 -5.48 -12.88 8.63
N HIS A 85 -6.11 -13.87 8.03
CA HIS A 85 -5.44 -14.97 7.35
C HIS A 85 -5.48 -14.74 5.85
N TYR A 86 -4.32 -14.50 5.26
CA TYR A 86 -4.12 -14.42 3.82
C TYR A 86 -3.61 -15.73 3.27
N GLU A 87 -4.18 -16.16 2.15
CA GLU A 87 -3.77 -17.36 1.44
C GLU A 87 -3.77 -17.09 -0.06
N PHE A 88 -2.66 -17.41 -0.71
CA PHE A 88 -2.48 -17.33 -2.16
C PHE A 88 -1.97 -18.69 -2.65
N PRO A 89 -2.60 -19.31 -3.64
CA PRO A 89 -2.05 -20.51 -4.27
C PRO A 89 -0.81 -20.18 -5.10
N HIS A 90 -0.12 -21.22 -5.57
CA HIS A 90 0.88 -21.05 -6.62
C HIS A 90 0.19 -20.65 -7.92
N GLY A 91 0.87 -19.86 -8.76
CA GLY A 91 0.29 -19.37 -10.00
C GLY A 91 1.34 -18.97 -11.02
N ARG A 92 0.91 -18.22 -12.03
CA ARG A 92 1.77 -17.66 -13.08
C ARG A 92 1.74 -16.14 -13.05
N GLN A 93 2.88 -15.55 -13.33
CA GLN A 93 3.03 -14.11 -13.35
C GLN A 93 2.29 -13.48 -14.52
N THR A 94 1.62 -12.36 -14.25
CA THR A 94 0.91 -11.57 -15.27
C THR A 94 1.88 -10.61 -15.96
N LYS A 95 1.40 -9.89 -16.97
CA LYS A 95 2.16 -8.82 -17.64
C LYS A 95 2.62 -7.69 -16.71
N ASP A 96 1.96 -7.53 -15.56
CA ASP A 96 2.25 -6.47 -14.59
C ASP A 96 3.28 -6.93 -13.53
N HIS A 97 3.72 -8.19 -13.57
CA HIS A 97 4.73 -8.75 -12.68
C HIS A 97 6.14 -8.75 -13.31
N PRO A 98 7.21 -8.92 -12.50
CA PRO A 98 8.59 -8.84 -12.99
C PRO A 98 8.95 -9.82 -14.10
N ASN A 99 8.45 -11.06 -14.05
CA ASN A 99 8.76 -12.10 -15.03
C ASN A 99 7.46 -12.70 -15.59
N PRO A 100 6.79 -12.06 -16.57
CA PRO A 100 5.53 -12.53 -17.12
C PRO A 100 5.58 -14.00 -17.57
N GLU A 101 4.48 -14.72 -17.38
CA GLU A 101 4.32 -16.17 -17.62
C GLU A 101 5.16 -17.10 -16.73
N GLU A 102 6.20 -16.64 -16.04
CA GLU A 102 6.94 -17.48 -15.11
C GLU A 102 6.08 -17.88 -13.89
N PRO A 103 6.29 -19.09 -13.34
CA PRO A 103 5.58 -19.51 -12.14
C PRO A 103 6.01 -18.66 -10.94
N TYR A 104 5.07 -18.39 -10.03
CA TYR A 104 5.38 -17.86 -8.71
C TYR A 104 4.91 -18.81 -7.59
N ARG A 105 5.59 -18.74 -6.45
CA ARG A 105 5.17 -19.45 -5.24
C ARG A 105 4.19 -18.60 -4.43
N GLY A 106 2.97 -19.11 -4.24
CA GLY A 106 1.99 -18.58 -3.29
C GLY A 106 2.45 -18.52 -1.83
N LEU A 107 1.56 -18.05 -0.95
CA LEU A 107 1.84 -17.85 0.48
C LEU A 107 0.64 -18.20 1.35
N SER A 108 0.92 -18.49 2.64
CA SER A 108 -0.07 -18.51 3.71
C SER A 108 0.51 -17.75 4.88
N ARG A 109 -0.13 -16.65 5.29
CA ARG A 109 0.36 -15.75 6.34
C ARG A 109 -0.78 -15.21 7.17
N GLN A 110 -0.48 -14.93 8.43
CA GLN A 110 -1.40 -14.26 9.34
C GLN A 110 -0.90 -12.87 9.70
N GLY A 111 -1.84 -11.94 9.88
CA GLY A 111 -1.66 -10.64 10.48
C GLY A 111 -2.54 -10.49 11.72
N TYR A 112 -2.08 -9.73 12.71
CA TYR A 112 -2.79 -9.51 13.97
C TYR A 112 -3.08 -8.03 14.17
N LEU A 113 -4.28 -7.71 14.66
CA LEU A 113 -4.70 -6.38 15.10
C LEU A 113 -5.48 -6.48 16.42
N PRO A 114 -5.44 -5.47 17.30
CA PRO A 114 -6.33 -5.45 18.46
C PRO A 114 -7.79 -5.24 18.02
N ASP A 115 -8.75 -5.97 18.61
CA ASP A 115 -10.20 -5.81 18.35
C ASP A 115 -10.81 -4.63 19.13
N ASN A 116 -10.18 -3.46 18.99
CA ASN A 116 -10.67 -2.18 19.50
C ASN A 116 -11.16 -1.28 18.34
N LYS A 117 -11.49 -0.01 18.64
CA LYS A 117 -11.98 0.94 17.62
C LYS A 117 -10.97 1.16 16.49
N GLU A 118 -9.70 1.36 16.84
CA GLU A 118 -8.62 1.69 15.91
C GLU A 118 -8.19 0.47 15.08
N GLY A 119 -8.03 -0.70 15.70
CA GLY A 119 -7.71 -1.93 14.96
C GLY A 119 -8.83 -2.34 14.00
N ARG A 120 -10.11 -2.13 14.36
CA ARG A 120 -11.25 -2.33 13.42
C ARG A 120 -11.26 -1.34 12.26
N GLN A 121 -10.75 -0.14 12.45
CA GLN A 121 -10.60 0.86 11.40
C GLN A 121 -9.49 0.47 10.43
N ILE A 122 -8.31 0.09 10.94
CA ILE A 122 -7.22 -0.46 10.12
C ILE A 122 -7.67 -1.71 9.37
N LEU A 123 -8.44 -2.60 10.00
CA LEU A 123 -9.01 -3.76 9.32
C LEU A 123 -9.88 -3.38 8.11
N ARG A 124 -10.72 -2.34 8.21
CA ARG A 124 -11.54 -1.87 7.07
C ARG A 124 -10.64 -1.34 5.94
N MET A 125 -9.62 -0.57 6.30
CA MET A 125 -8.65 -0.05 5.33
C MET A 125 -7.87 -1.19 4.65
N LEU A 126 -7.40 -2.19 5.40
CA LEU A 126 -6.72 -3.37 4.85
C LEU A 126 -7.62 -4.19 3.92
N LYS A 127 -8.92 -4.34 4.25
CA LYS A 127 -9.88 -4.99 3.35
C LYS A 127 -10.00 -4.23 2.02
N ARG A 128 -10.06 -2.90 2.07
CA ARG A 128 -10.08 -2.06 0.86
C ARG A 128 -8.77 -2.20 0.08
N ALA A 129 -7.62 -2.08 0.75
CA ALA A 129 -6.31 -2.27 0.14
C ALA A 129 -6.18 -3.64 -0.54
N PHE A 130 -6.69 -4.70 0.10
CA PHE A 130 -6.69 -6.05 -0.47
C PHE A 130 -7.58 -6.15 -1.70
N GLY A 131 -8.78 -5.55 -1.67
CA GLY A 131 -9.67 -5.46 -2.84
C GLY A 131 -9.06 -4.67 -4.00
N HIS A 132 -8.25 -3.66 -3.67
CA HIS A 132 -7.46 -2.89 -4.63
C HIS A 132 -6.14 -3.56 -5.02
N ARG A 133 -5.88 -4.80 -4.58
CA ARG A 133 -4.67 -5.56 -4.91
C ARG A 133 -3.36 -4.91 -4.43
N LEU A 134 -3.39 -4.17 -3.33
CA LEU A 134 -2.26 -3.37 -2.80
C LEU A 134 -1.51 -4.01 -1.63
N VAL A 135 -2.01 -5.08 -1.01
CA VAL A 135 -1.39 -5.65 0.20
C VAL A 135 -0.18 -6.51 -0.13
N PHE A 136 -0.23 -7.22 -1.25
CA PHE A 136 0.83 -8.07 -1.74
C PHE A 136 1.25 -7.69 -3.17
N THR A 137 2.32 -8.32 -3.64
CA THR A 137 2.86 -8.26 -5.00
C THR A 137 3.58 -9.59 -5.27
N VAL A 138 4.02 -9.83 -6.51
CA VAL A 138 4.93 -10.92 -6.86
C VAL A 138 6.32 -10.36 -7.13
N GLY A 139 7.34 -10.89 -6.46
CA GLY A 139 8.72 -10.45 -6.67
C GLY A 139 9.71 -11.05 -5.68
N PHE A 140 10.75 -10.27 -5.36
CA PHE A 140 11.80 -10.65 -4.43
C PHE A 140 11.36 -10.51 -2.96
N SER A 141 11.44 -11.59 -2.21
CA SER A 141 11.23 -11.59 -0.76
C SER A 141 12.53 -11.25 -0.03
N ARG A 142 12.62 -10.04 0.53
CA ARG A 142 13.79 -9.58 1.31
C ARG A 142 14.11 -10.47 2.51
N THR A 143 13.10 -11.08 3.13
CA THR A 143 13.28 -11.91 4.33
C THR A 143 13.76 -13.32 4.01
N SER A 144 13.41 -13.87 2.85
CA SER A 144 13.79 -15.24 2.47
C SER A 144 14.83 -15.32 1.36
N GLY A 145 15.16 -14.20 0.71
CA GLY A 145 16.11 -14.12 -0.40
C GLY A 145 15.62 -14.83 -1.67
N ARG A 146 14.30 -14.94 -1.87
CA ARG A 146 13.70 -15.69 -2.99
C ARG A 146 12.98 -14.76 -3.96
N ASP A 147 13.22 -14.94 -5.25
CA ASP A 147 12.44 -14.37 -6.33
C ASP A 147 11.20 -15.20 -6.66
N ASN A 148 10.31 -14.62 -7.48
CA ASN A 148 9.11 -15.27 -8.00
C ASN A 148 8.23 -15.83 -6.86
N VAL A 149 8.01 -15.03 -5.82
CA VAL A 149 7.10 -15.38 -4.71
C VAL A 149 6.11 -14.26 -4.43
N VAL A 150 4.96 -14.60 -3.87
CA VAL A 150 4.07 -13.59 -3.30
C VAL A 150 4.72 -13.00 -2.04
N THR A 151 4.80 -11.67 -1.96
CA THR A 151 5.43 -10.93 -0.86
C THR A 151 4.64 -9.68 -0.49
N TRP A 152 4.88 -9.12 0.69
CA TRP A 152 4.25 -7.87 1.16
C TRP A 152 4.60 -6.70 0.23
N ASN A 153 3.66 -5.78 0.03
CA ASN A 153 3.80 -4.59 -0.82
C ASN A 153 3.76 -3.29 0.00
N ASP A 154 4.78 -3.10 0.84
CA ASP A 154 5.00 -1.94 1.72
C ASP A 154 3.93 -1.64 2.78
N ILE A 155 2.95 -2.52 2.98
CA ILE A 155 1.97 -2.43 4.08
C ILE A 155 2.36 -3.45 5.14
N HIS A 156 2.98 -2.98 6.22
CA HIS A 156 3.51 -3.84 7.26
C HIS A 156 2.39 -4.47 8.09
N HIS A 157 2.49 -5.79 8.24
CA HIS A 157 1.61 -6.57 9.11
C HIS A 157 2.38 -7.06 10.33
N LYS A 158 1.69 -7.11 11.46
CA LYS A 158 2.17 -7.85 12.62
C LYS A 158 1.91 -9.32 12.39
N THR A 159 2.96 -10.06 12.03
CA THR A 159 2.89 -11.50 11.73
C THR A 159 3.11 -12.38 12.95
N ARG A 160 3.40 -11.78 14.11
CA ARG A 160 3.51 -12.48 15.41
C ARG A 160 2.68 -11.75 16.45
N ARG A 161 2.19 -12.48 17.46
CA ARG A 161 1.54 -11.86 18.62
C ARG A 161 2.54 -11.23 19.59
N VAL A 162 3.76 -11.75 19.66
CA VAL A 162 4.79 -11.36 20.63
C VAL A 162 6.12 -11.10 19.95
N GLY A 163 7.09 -10.55 20.70
CA GLY A 163 8.46 -10.33 20.23
C GLY A 163 8.74 -8.90 19.77
N GLY A 164 7.78 -7.98 19.96
CA GLY A 164 7.95 -6.56 19.66
C GLY A 164 8.19 -6.25 18.18
N PRO A 165 8.50 -4.99 17.85
CA PRO A 165 8.69 -4.54 16.46
C PRO A 165 9.78 -5.33 15.71
N GLU A 166 10.88 -5.68 16.38
CA GLU A 166 12.02 -6.41 15.78
C GLU A 166 11.64 -7.80 15.26
N GLN A 167 10.60 -8.41 15.82
CA GLN A 167 10.09 -9.71 15.37
C GLN A 167 8.72 -9.61 14.69
N TYR A 168 8.35 -8.42 14.22
CA TYR A 168 7.05 -8.17 13.57
C TYR A 168 5.87 -8.53 14.49
N GLY A 169 6.01 -8.33 15.80
CA GLY A 169 5.00 -8.62 16.81
C GLY A 169 4.72 -7.47 17.76
N TYR A 170 4.02 -7.78 18.85
CA TYR A 170 3.64 -6.85 19.91
C TYR A 170 4.47 -7.08 21.19
N PRO A 171 4.53 -6.11 22.13
CA PRO A 171 3.96 -4.76 22.03
C PRO A 171 4.70 -3.89 20.99
N ASP A 172 3.95 -3.05 20.29
CA ASP A 172 4.48 -2.01 19.40
C ASP A 172 3.45 -0.85 19.41
N PRO A 173 3.68 0.18 20.24
CA PRO A 173 2.72 1.27 20.41
C PRO A 173 2.60 2.16 19.16
N GLU A 174 3.57 2.14 18.25
CA GLU A 174 3.59 2.99 17.05
C GLU A 174 2.98 2.30 15.82
N TYR A 175 2.72 0.99 15.91
CA TYR A 175 2.31 0.19 14.77
C TYR A 175 1.03 0.69 14.09
N LEU A 176 -0.03 0.98 14.86
CA LEU A 176 -1.33 1.34 14.30
C LEU A 176 -1.26 2.68 13.54
N ALA A 177 -0.51 3.65 14.05
CA ALA A 177 -0.24 4.90 13.34
C ALA A 177 0.57 4.66 12.06
N ARG A 178 1.66 3.88 12.16
CA ARG A 178 2.53 3.59 11.01
C ARG A 178 1.81 2.87 9.88
N VAL A 179 1.03 1.82 10.17
CA VAL A 179 0.30 1.09 9.13
C VAL A 179 -0.80 1.94 8.49
N LYS A 180 -1.39 2.88 9.25
CA LYS A 180 -2.34 3.85 8.71
C LYS A 180 -1.67 4.81 7.72
N ASP A 181 -0.46 5.28 8.02
CA ASP A 181 0.31 6.12 7.10
C ASP A 181 0.72 5.36 5.84
N GLU A 182 1.14 4.09 5.97
CA GLU A 182 1.46 3.21 4.84
C GLU A 182 0.26 2.98 3.93
N LEU A 183 -0.93 2.74 4.51
CA LEU A 183 -2.18 2.63 3.78
C LEU A 183 -2.52 3.93 3.06
N GLY A 184 -2.41 5.07 3.74
CA GLY A 184 -2.63 6.40 3.17
C GLY A 184 -1.68 6.70 1.99
N ALA A 185 -0.41 6.29 2.09
CA ALA A 185 0.58 6.42 1.02
C ALA A 185 0.23 5.57 -0.22
N LYS A 186 -0.54 4.48 -0.04
CA LYS A 186 -1.09 3.66 -1.12
C LYS A 186 -2.49 4.14 -1.57
N GLY A 187 -2.93 5.33 -1.14
CA GLY A 187 -4.21 5.92 -1.52
C GLY A 187 -5.42 5.34 -0.79
N ILE A 188 -5.22 4.63 0.32
CA ILE A 188 -6.30 4.03 1.11
C ILE A 188 -6.59 4.92 2.32
N SER A 189 -7.73 5.61 2.29
CA SER A 189 -8.28 6.38 3.42
C SER A 189 -9.47 5.67 4.07
N GLU A 190 -10.03 6.30 5.09
CA GLU A 190 -11.19 5.79 5.86
C GLU A 190 -12.54 5.98 5.15
N ASP A 191 -12.57 6.75 4.06
CA ASP A 191 -13.78 7.22 3.38
C ASP A 191 -14.43 6.20 2.45
#